data_AF-A0A914XJ20-F1
#
_entry.id   AF-A0A914XJ20-F1
#
_cell.length_a   1.000
_cell.length_b   1.000
_cell.length_c   1.000
_cell.angle_alpha   90.00
_cell.angle_beta   90.00
_cell.angle_gamma   90.00
#
_symmetry.space_group_name_H-M   'P 1'
#
loop_
_entity.id
_entity.type
_entity.pdbx_description
1 polymer ?
#
loop_
_entity_poly.entity_id
_entity_poly.type
_entity_poly.pdbx_seq_one_letter_code
_entity_poly.pdbx_strand_id
1 'polypeptide(L)'
;MADDYQVSQQYENGHHHDSENGTYKPLLELYVKASGIDSKRIGACLFCQEFWMELYALYEIGLVRVEVKTVNINSEAFKRNFLGAQPPIMIEQEKNATYTDNREIEGRIFHLAKEFQVPLFEKDQVVEKKIESLYRNFKLFVRAKAEYDKEKAQSTSMDDLPAQIKSTYNKVVEQLATIDQ
;
A
#
# COMPACT_ATOMS: atom_id res chain seq x y z
N MET A 1 -32.32 20.10 -6.88
CA MET A 1 -32.98 21.15 -6.07
C MET A 1 -34.39 20.77 -5.59
N ALA A 2 -34.68 19.49 -5.31
CA ALA A 2 -35.83 19.08 -4.50
C ALA A 2 -35.50 17.94 -3.53
N ASP A 3 -34.42 17.17 -3.79
CA ASP A 3 -34.01 16.06 -2.92
C ASP A 3 -32.83 16.38 -1.98
N ASP A 4 -32.22 17.57 -2.07
CA ASP A 4 -31.00 17.91 -1.31
C ASP A 4 -31.25 18.42 0.12
N TYR A 5 -32.51 18.51 0.58
CA TYR A 5 -32.88 19.20 1.82
C TYR A 5 -33.10 18.32 3.06
N GLN A 6 -32.96 16.98 2.96
CA GLN A 6 -33.14 16.10 4.14
C GLN A 6 -31.87 15.42 4.66
N VAL A 7 -30.70 15.65 4.08
CA VAL A 7 -29.45 15.07 4.58
C VAL A 7 -28.53 16.17 5.10
N SER A 8 -28.91 16.76 6.23
CA SER A 8 -27.99 17.56 7.04
C SER A 8 -28.23 17.27 8.51
N GLN A 9 -27.13 17.10 9.27
CA GLN A 9 -26.97 16.52 10.62
C GLN A 9 -26.76 14.99 10.56
N GLN A 10 -25.61 14.42 10.91
CA GLN A 10 -24.74 14.66 12.07
C GLN A 10 -23.28 14.28 11.74
N TYR A 11 -22.33 15.21 11.90
CA TYR A 11 -20.92 14.90 12.07
C TYR A 11 -20.54 15.27 13.50
N GLU A 12 -20.82 14.38 14.46
CA GLU A 12 -20.24 14.46 15.80
C GLU A 12 -19.80 13.07 16.29
N ASN A 13 -18.67 13.09 16.97
CA ASN A 13 -17.93 11.96 17.52
C ASN A 13 -18.78 10.93 18.28
N GLY A 14 -18.50 9.65 18.08
CA GLY A 14 -18.90 8.60 19.01
C GLY A 14 -18.65 7.18 18.49
N HIS A 15 -17.75 6.45 19.15
CA HIS A 15 -17.74 4.99 19.11
C HIS A 15 -19.13 4.46 19.48
N HIS A 16 -19.93 3.98 18.53
CA HIS A 16 -21.02 3.07 18.83
C HIS A 16 -21.35 2.20 17.60
N HIS A 17 -21.80 1.00 17.93
CA HIS A 17 -22.17 -0.10 17.05
C HIS A 17 -23.31 0.35 16.11
N ASP A 18 -22.99 0.75 14.87
CA ASP A 18 -24.00 1.20 13.91
C ASP A 18 -24.76 0.03 13.30
N SER A 19 -25.92 -0.26 13.89
CA SER A 19 -27.02 -0.93 13.23
C SER A 19 -28.31 -0.19 13.57
N GLU A 20 -28.54 0.96 12.92
CA GLU A 20 -29.85 1.63 12.97
C GLU A 20 -30.29 2.30 11.65
N ASN A 21 -29.57 2.11 10.52
CA ASN A 21 -30.07 2.44 9.17
C ASN A 21 -29.44 1.58 8.04
N GLY A 22 -29.46 0.26 8.22
CA GLY A 22 -29.56 -0.72 7.11
C GLY A 22 -28.39 -0.93 6.14
N THR A 23 -27.28 -0.18 6.21
CA THR A 23 -26.09 -0.45 5.38
C THR A 23 -24.96 -1.03 6.22
N TYR A 24 -24.79 -2.34 6.11
CA TYR A 24 -23.71 -3.07 6.76
C TYR A 24 -22.37 -2.72 6.10
N LYS A 25 -21.48 -2.05 6.84
CA LYS A 25 -20.13 -1.69 6.36
C LYS A 25 -19.23 -2.92 6.46
N PRO A 26 -18.63 -3.41 5.36
CA PRO A 26 -17.80 -4.61 5.40
C PRO A 26 -16.56 -4.39 6.28
N LEU A 27 -16.18 -5.41 7.04
CA LEU A 27 -14.91 -5.44 7.77
C LEU A 27 -13.81 -6.06 6.92
N LEU A 28 -12.75 -5.29 6.68
CA LEU A 28 -11.58 -5.69 5.91
C LEU A 28 -10.35 -5.71 6.81
N GLU A 29 -9.80 -6.90 7.04
CA GLU A 29 -8.59 -7.08 7.84
C GLU A 29 -7.38 -7.21 6.92
N LEU A 30 -6.46 -6.25 6.95
CA LEU A 30 -5.23 -6.27 6.17
C LEU A 30 -4.05 -6.74 7.03
N TYR A 31 -3.47 -7.87 6.64
CA TYR A 31 -2.24 -8.38 7.21
C TYR A 31 -1.04 -7.80 6.45
N VAL A 32 -0.20 -7.05 7.16
CA VAL A 32 0.97 -6.35 6.61
C VAL A 32 2.28 -6.92 7.16
N LYS A 33 3.33 -6.90 6.34
CA LYS A 33 4.65 -7.38 6.76
C LYS A 33 5.16 -6.54 7.94
N ALA A 34 5.54 -7.19 9.03
CA ALA A 34 6.15 -6.52 10.18
C ALA A 34 7.60 -6.08 9.88
N SER A 35 8.12 -5.13 10.67
CA SER A 35 9.53 -4.75 10.63
C SER A 35 10.42 -5.92 11.03
N GLY A 36 11.56 -6.06 10.36
CA GLY A 36 12.59 -7.05 10.72
C GLY A 36 13.35 -6.72 12.01
N ILE A 37 13.16 -5.53 12.57
CA ILE A 37 13.80 -5.07 13.82
C ILE A 37 12.87 -5.30 15.02
N ASP A 38 11.58 -4.98 14.86
CA ASP A 38 10.56 -5.11 15.90
C ASP A 38 9.25 -5.55 15.26
N SER A 39 8.80 -6.77 15.59
CA SER A 39 7.63 -7.38 14.96
C SER A 39 6.30 -6.70 15.32
N LYS A 40 6.29 -5.77 16.28
CA LYS A 40 5.11 -4.95 16.62
C LYS A 40 4.95 -3.75 15.69
N ARG A 41 5.99 -3.37 14.96
CA ARG A 41 5.96 -2.23 14.03
C ARG A 41 5.67 -2.72 12.62
N ILE A 42 4.97 -1.88 11.85
CA ILE A 42 4.82 -2.07 10.40
C ILE A 42 6.19 -2.08 9.72
N GLY A 43 6.35 -2.94 8.71
CA GLY A 43 7.49 -2.96 7.82
C GLY A 43 7.35 -1.98 6.66
N ALA A 44 8.24 -2.07 5.68
CA ALA A 44 8.30 -1.19 4.52
C ALA A 44 7.97 -1.92 3.20
N CYS A 45 6.96 -2.80 3.21
CA CYS A 45 6.50 -3.46 2.00
C CYS A 45 5.60 -2.49 1.19
N LEU A 46 6.01 -2.15 -0.04
CA LEU A 46 5.29 -1.20 -0.88
C LEU A 46 3.88 -1.67 -1.23
N PHE A 47 3.69 -2.95 -1.56
CA PHE A 47 2.35 -3.51 -1.82
C PHE A 47 1.44 -3.49 -0.58
N CYS A 48 2.00 -3.67 0.62
CA CYS A 48 1.22 -3.53 1.85
C CYS A 48 0.78 -2.08 2.06
N GLN A 49 1.66 -1.12 1.77
CA GLN A 49 1.35 0.30 1.90
C GLN A 49 0.32 0.74 0.84
N GLU A 50 0.43 0.26 -0.40
CA GLU A 50 -0.51 0.50 -1.49
C GLU A 50 -1.95 0.15 -1.08
N PHE A 51 -2.22 -1.11 -0.75
CA PHE A 51 -3.57 -1.51 -0.35
C PHE A 51 -4.02 -0.89 0.97
N TRP A 52 -3.10 -0.59 1.90
CA TRP A 52 -3.48 0.13 3.12
C TRP A 52 -3.95 1.56 2.81
N MET A 53 -3.29 2.27 1.89
CA MET A 53 -3.72 3.61 1.47
C MET A 53 -5.08 3.58 0.77
N GLU A 54 -5.33 2.60 -0.10
CA GLU A 54 -6.62 2.43 -0.75
C GLU A 54 -7.75 2.11 0.24
N LEU A 55 -7.49 1.20 1.18
CA LEU A 55 -8.44 0.87 2.26
C LEU A 55 -8.69 2.08 3.17
N TYR A 56 -7.65 2.88 3.44
CA TYR A 56 -7.79 4.11 4.23
C TYR A 56 -8.70 5.13 3.52
N ALA A 57 -8.57 5.29 2.20
CA ALA A 57 -9.43 6.18 1.42
C ALA A 57 -10.92 5.78 1.49
N LEU A 58 -11.23 4.49 1.58
CA LEU A 58 -12.62 4.01 1.79
C LEU A 58 -13.06 4.14 3.26
N TYR A 59 -12.14 3.92 4.20
CA TYR A 59 -12.38 4.02 5.64
C TYR A 59 -12.68 5.45 6.08
N GLU A 60 -11.90 6.43 5.60
CA GLU A 60 -12.00 7.83 6.07
C GLU A 60 -13.34 8.49 5.74
N ILE A 61 -13.99 8.07 4.65
CA ILE A 61 -15.35 8.48 4.27
C ILE A 61 -16.44 7.54 4.80
N GLY A 62 -16.06 6.59 5.66
CA GLY A 62 -16.98 5.76 6.41
C GLY A 62 -17.69 4.68 5.60
N LEU A 63 -17.13 4.19 4.49
CA LEU A 63 -17.74 3.14 3.67
C LEU A 63 -17.42 1.72 4.14
N VAL A 64 -16.26 1.54 4.78
CA VAL A 64 -15.76 0.24 5.23
C VAL A 64 -15.20 0.35 6.64
N ARG A 65 -15.06 -0.80 7.33
CA ARG A 65 -14.28 -0.93 8.55
C ARG A 65 -12.94 -1.58 8.19
N VAL A 66 -11.84 -1.08 8.74
CA VAL A 66 -10.50 -1.58 8.43
C VAL A 66 -9.75 -1.89 9.71
N GLU A 67 -9.18 -3.09 9.79
CA GLU A 67 -8.19 -3.46 10.80
C GLU A 67 -6.87 -3.80 10.11
N VAL A 68 -5.75 -3.35 10.69
CA VAL A 68 -4.41 -3.65 10.16
C VAL A 68 -3.62 -4.45 11.18
N LYS A 69 -3.10 -5.61 10.76
CA LYS A 69 -2.39 -6.56 11.61
C LYS A 69 -0.98 -6.80 11.08
N THR A 70 0.03 -6.53 11.89
CA THR A 70 1.43 -6.80 11.51
C THR A 70 1.77 -8.27 11.70
N VAL A 71 2.45 -8.88 10.73
CA VAL A 71 2.88 -10.29 10.81
C VAL A 71 4.37 -10.49 10.60
N ASN A 72 4.94 -11.33 11.45
CA ASN A 72 6.25 -11.92 11.21
C ASN A 72 6.11 -13.10 10.25
N ILE A 73 6.50 -12.89 8.99
CA ILE A 73 6.45 -13.88 7.91
C ILE A 73 7.26 -15.16 8.18
N ASN A 74 8.22 -15.10 9.11
CA ASN A 74 9.04 -16.25 9.49
C ASN A 74 8.38 -17.11 10.57
N SER A 75 7.33 -16.62 11.23
CA SER A 75 6.64 -17.36 12.28
C SER A 75 5.92 -18.61 11.73
N GLU A 76 6.02 -19.72 12.45
CA GLU A 76 5.39 -20.99 12.06
C GLU A 76 3.87 -20.87 11.99
N ALA A 77 3.27 -20.13 12.93
CA ALA A 77 1.84 -19.88 12.95
C ALA A 77 1.36 -19.19 11.65
N PHE A 78 2.08 -18.15 11.19
CA PHE A 78 1.73 -17.47 9.94
C PHE A 78 1.87 -18.40 8.73
N LYS A 79 3.00 -19.12 8.63
CA LYS A 79 3.24 -20.06 7.52
C LYS A 79 2.16 -21.14 7.43
N ARG A 80 1.73 -21.68 8.57
CA ARG A 80 0.68 -22.69 8.64
C ARG A 80 -0.69 -22.11 8.24
N ASN A 81 -1.03 -20.93 8.76
CA ASN A 81 -2.35 -20.34 8.57
C ASN A 81 -2.58 -19.85 7.12
N PHE A 82 -1.52 -19.41 6.44
CA PHE A 82 -1.61 -18.85 5.09
C PHE A 82 -0.89 -19.68 4.02
N LEU A 83 -0.52 -20.93 4.33
CA LEU A 83 0.09 -21.89 3.41
C LEU A 83 1.29 -21.33 2.60
N GLY A 84 2.06 -20.44 3.22
CA GLY A 84 3.23 -19.80 2.61
C GLY A 84 2.96 -18.50 1.84
N ALA A 85 1.70 -18.06 1.69
CA ALA A 85 1.37 -16.76 1.12
C ALA A 85 2.07 -15.62 1.88
N GLN A 86 2.41 -14.55 1.17
CA GLN A 86 3.13 -13.40 1.71
C GLN A 86 2.19 -12.20 1.83
N PRO A 87 2.38 -11.33 2.84
CA PRO A 87 1.68 -10.05 2.89
C PRO A 87 1.93 -9.21 1.63
N PRO A 88 0.95 -8.42 1.17
CA PRO A 88 -0.36 -8.17 1.78
C PRO A 88 -1.33 -9.37 1.68
N ILE A 89 -2.10 -9.62 2.74
CA ILE A 89 -3.21 -10.58 2.73
C ILE A 89 -4.42 -9.86 3.31
N MET A 90 -5.58 -9.97 2.67
CA MET A 90 -6.82 -9.35 3.15
C MET A 90 -7.85 -10.42 3.52
N ILE A 91 -8.52 -10.27 4.65
CA ILE A 91 -9.61 -11.15 5.09
C ILE A 91 -10.90 -10.35 5.21
N GLU A 92 -11.99 -10.90 4.68
CA GLU A 92 -13.35 -10.42 4.88
C GLU A 92 -14.16 -11.57 5.51
N GLN A 93 -14.08 -11.68 6.84
CA GLN A 93 -14.63 -12.82 7.60
C GLN A 93 -16.12 -13.02 7.35
N GLU A 94 -16.85 -11.93 7.20
CA GLU A 94 -18.29 -11.86 6.99
C GLU A 94 -18.71 -12.54 5.67
N LYS A 95 -17.80 -12.59 4.70
CA LYS A 95 -17.95 -13.31 3.41
C LYS A 95 -17.21 -14.64 3.36
N ASN A 96 -16.58 -15.06 4.46
CA ASN A 96 -15.68 -16.20 4.53
C ASN A 96 -14.62 -16.17 3.39
N ALA A 97 -14.11 -14.97 3.09
CA ALA A 97 -13.19 -14.73 1.99
C ALA A 97 -11.79 -14.38 2.51
N THR A 98 -10.76 -14.96 1.88
CA THR A 98 -9.35 -14.66 2.13
C THR A 98 -8.69 -14.39 0.78
N TYR A 99 -8.15 -13.19 0.63
CA TYR A 99 -7.50 -12.70 -0.59
C TYR A 99 -5.99 -12.71 -0.37
N THR A 100 -5.29 -13.57 -1.10
CA THR A 100 -3.84 -13.79 -0.90
C THR A 100 -2.99 -13.40 -2.11
N ASP A 101 -3.62 -13.15 -3.26
CA ASP A 101 -3.00 -12.61 -4.46
C ASP A 101 -3.33 -11.11 -4.59
N ASN A 102 -2.35 -10.29 -4.93
CA ASN A 102 -2.53 -8.83 -5.08
C ASN A 102 -3.69 -8.48 -6.03
N ARG A 103 -3.93 -9.27 -7.10
CA ARG A 103 -5.02 -9.04 -8.06
C ARG A 103 -6.39 -9.25 -7.42
N GLU A 104 -6.50 -10.18 -6.48
CA GLU A 104 -7.74 -10.44 -5.76
C GLU A 104 -8.05 -9.32 -4.76
N ILE A 105 -7.01 -8.82 -4.08
CA ILE A 105 -7.11 -7.69 -3.15
C ILE A 105 -7.54 -6.43 -3.91
N GLU A 106 -6.81 -6.06 -4.97
CA GLU A 106 -7.14 -4.94 -5.85
C GLU A 106 -8.57 -5.08 -6.40
N GLY A 107 -8.93 -6.25 -6.92
CA GLY A 107 -10.26 -6.51 -7.47
C GLY A 107 -11.39 -6.29 -6.45
N ARG A 108 -11.18 -6.67 -5.18
CA ARG A 108 -12.17 -6.44 -4.13
C ARG A 108 -12.29 -4.97 -3.76
N ILE A 109 -11.17 -4.26 -3.62
CA ILE A 109 -11.16 -2.82 -3.29
C ILE A 109 -11.75 -2.01 -4.46
N PHE A 110 -11.39 -2.35 -5.70
CA PHE A 110 -11.97 -1.78 -6.92
C PHE A 110 -13.49 -1.95 -6.96
N HIS A 111 -13.99 -3.15 -6.63
CA HIS A 111 -15.43 -3.40 -6.59
C HIS A 111 -16.13 -2.48 -5.58
N LEU A 112 -15.57 -2.32 -4.38
CA LEU A 112 -16.11 -1.41 -3.36
C LEU A 112 -16.09 0.04 -3.81
N ALA A 113 -14.97 0.49 -4.39
CA ALA A 113 -14.85 1.84 -4.91
C ALA A 113 -15.89 2.11 -6.01
N LYS A 114 -16.15 1.16 -6.91
CA LYS A 114 -17.19 1.29 -7.94
C LYS A 114 -18.60 1.25 -7.36
N GLU A 115 -18.88 0.35 -6.42
CA GLU A 115 -20.17 0.22 -5.74
C GLU A 115 -20.57 1.54 -5.05
N PHE A 116 -19.62 2.19 -4.38
CA PHE A 116 -19.84 3.44 -3.65
C PHE A 116 -19.46 4.70 -4.43
N GLN A 117 -19.18 4.59 -5.74
CA GLN A 117 -18.87 5.72 -6.62
C GLN A 117 -17.66 6.56 -6.17
N VAL A 118 -16.65 5.93 -5.59
CA VAL A 118 -15.37 6.57 -5.21
C VAL A 118 -14.41 6.51 -6.40
N PRO A 119 -13.88 7.66 -6.88
CA PRO A 119 -12.95 7.72 -8.01
C PRO A 119 -11.52 7.36 -7.57
N LEU A 120 -11.32 6.15 -7.05
CA LEU A 120 -10.04 5.70 -6.51
C LEU A 120 -9.12 5.06 -7.56
N PHE A 121 -9.69 4.45 -8.60
CA PHE A 121 -8.95 3.69 -9.61
C PHE A 121 -9.12 4.27 -10.99
N GLU A 122 -8.00 4.60 -11.62
CA GLU A 122 -7.90 5.09 -12.99
C GLU A 122 -6.81 4.32 -13.75
N LYS A 123 -6.95 4.23 -15.07
CA LYS A 123 -5.91 3.65 -15.92
C LYS A 123 -5.17 4.75 -16.66
N ASP A 124 -3.92 4.96 -16.29
CA ASP A 124 -3.03 5.91 -16.93
C ASP A 124 -1.67 5.26 -17.22
N GLN A 125 -1.47 4.87 -18.49
CA GLN A 125 -0.23 4.24 -18.93
C GLN A 125 0.99 5.16 -18.84
N VAL A 126 0.81 6.48 -18.84
CA VAL A 126 1.91 7.44 -18.70
C VAL A 126 2.37 7.42 -17.25
N VAL A 127 1.44 7.47 -16.29
CA VAL A 127 1.73 7.38 -14.85
C VAL A 127 2.37 6.04 -14.49
N GLU A 128 1.79 4.93 -14.97
CA GLU A 128 2.34 3.58 -14.75
C GLU A 128 3.81 3.48 -15.19
N LYS A 129 4.14 3.96 -16.40
CA LYS A 129 5.50 3.96 -16.93
C LYS A 129 6.44 4.85 -16.13
N LYS A 130 5.99 6.03 -15.67
CA LYS A 130 6.79 6.93 -14.83
C LYS A 130 7.14 6.25 -13.50
N ILE A 131 6.17 5.64 -12.82
CA ILE A 131 6.37 4.93 -11.55
C ILE A 131 7.35 3.77 -11.73
N GLU A 132 7.12 2.91 -12.72
CA GLU A 132 7.97 1.76 -13.01
C GLU A 132 9.41 2.19 -13.30
N SER A 133 9.58 3.20 -14.15
CA SER A 133 10.89 3.70 -14.57
C SER A 133 11.67 4.32 -13.41
N LEU A 134 11.03 5.12 -12.57
CA LEU A 134 11.64 5.71 -11.39
C LEU A 134 12.15 4.62 -10.44
N TYR A 135 11.24 3.72 -10.01
CA TYR A 135 11.60 2.73 -9.01
C TYR A 135 12.60 1.68 -9.54
N ARG A 136 12.55 1.36 -10.84
CA ARG A 136 13.56 0.52 -11.51
C ARG A 136 14.95 1.14 -11.44
N ASN A 137 15.11 2.41 -11.83
CA ASN A 137 16.41 3.09 -11.77
C ASN A 137 16.91 3.25 -10.34
N PHE A 138 16.01 3.55 -9.39
CA PHE A 138 16.35 3.60 -7.96
C PHE A 138 16.93 2.27 -7.47
N LYS A 139 16.30 1.13 -7.77
CA LYS A 139 16.81 -0.20 -7.42
C LYS A 139 18.20 -0.48 -8.00
N LEU A 140 18.41 -0.12 -9.27
CA LEU A 140 19.71 -0.31 -9.94
C LEU A 140 20.81 0.52 -9.24
N PHE A 141 20.52 1.78 -8.93
CA PHE A 141 21.45 2.65 -8.24
C PHE A 141 21.79 2.16 -6.83
N VAL A 142 20.77 1.85 -6.02
CA VAL A 142 20.97 1.35 -4.65
C VAL A 142 21.85 0.10 -4.65
N ARG A 143 21.59 -0.85 -5.56
CA ARG A 143 22.41 -2.05 -5.70
C ARG A 143 23.85 -1.73 -6.08
N ALA A 144 24.05 -0.94 -7.14
CA ALA A 144 25.38 -0.61 -7.64
C ALA A 144 26.22 0.13 -6.59
N LYS A 145 25.61 1.08 -5.86
CA LYS A 145 26.29 1.82 -4.79
C LYS A 145 26.60 0.91 -3.60
N ALA A 146 25.65 0.09 -3.16
CA ALA A 146 25.86 -0.82 -2.03
C ALA A 146 26.96 -1.85 -2.31
N GLU A 147 27.03 -2.38 -3.54
CA GLU A 147 28.10 -3.29 -3.96
C GLU A 147 29.47 -2.56 -3.99
N TYR A 148 29.52 -1.33 -4.48
CA TYR A 148 30.74 -0.53 -4.54
C TYR A 148 31.30 -0.11 -3.17
N ASP A 149 30.41 0.18 -2.22
CA ASP A 149 30.79 0.60 -0.87
C ASP A 149 30.95 -0.56 0.12
N LYS A 150 30.70 -1.82 -0.30
CA LYS A 150 30.61 -2.98 0.58
C LYS A 150 31.80 -3.16 1.54
N GLU A 151 33.01 -2.86 1.06
CA GLU A 151 34.26 -3.02 1.83
C GLU A 151 34.83 -1.70 2.34
N LYS A 152 34.12 -0.59 2.12
CA LYS A 152 34.56 0.73 2.54
C LYS A 152 34.09 1.02 3.95
N ALA A 153 34.98 1.59 4.77
CA ALA A 153 34.65 2.03 6.13
C ALA A 153 33.63 3.18 6.14
N GLN A 154 33.54 3.95 5.06
CA GLN A 154 32.61 5.05 4.89
C GLN A 154 31.95 4.98 3.52
N SER A 155 30.66 5.33 3.48
CA SER A 155 29.86 5.45 2.26
C SER A 155 30.45 6.53 1.36
N THR A 156 30.66 6.21 0.07
CA THR A 156 31.21 7.17 -0.89
C THR A 156 30.19 8.28 -1.17
N SER A 157 30.65 9.53 -1.23
CA SER A 157 29.85 10.68 -1.67
C SER A 157 29.36 10.51 -3.11
N MET A 158 28.23 11.15 -3.46
CA MET A 158 27.69 11.12 -4.83
C MET A 158 28.66 11.69 -5.86
N ASP A 159 29.45 12.70 -5.47
CA ASP A 159 30.36 13.39 -6.38
C ASP A 159 31.56 12.53 -6.77
N ASP A 160 32.00 11.68 -5.84
CA ASP A 160 33.17 10.80 -5.96
C ASP A 160 32.82 9.42 -6.55
N LEU A 161 31.56 9.20 -6.94
CA LEU A 161 31.17 7.93 -7.56
C LEU A 161 31.80 7.77 -8.95
N PRO A 162 32.28 6.56 -9.30
CA PRO A 162 32.70 6.25 -10.66
C PRO A 162 31.59 6.54 -11.67
N ALA A 163 31.96 6.99 -12.87
CA ALA A 163 31.04 7.41 -13.92
C ALA A 163 29.93 6.37 -14.20
N GLN A 164 30.28 5.08 -14.17
CA GLN A 164 29.32 3.99 -14.37
C GLN A 164 28.21 3.97 -13.31
N ILE A 165 28.53 4.15 -12.02
CA ILE A 165 27.54 4.17 -10.94
C ILE A 165 26.80 5.51 -10.94
N LYS A 166 27.53 6.61 -11.13
CA LYS A 166 26.95 7.96 -11.23
C LYS A 166 25.91 8.06 -12.34
N SER A 167 26.09 7.35 -13.45
CA SER A 167 25.08 7.27 -14.52
C SER A 167 23.74 6.70 -14.06
N THR A 168 23.73 5.73 -13.13
CA THR A 168 22.49 5.16 -12.60
C THR A 168 21.77 6.11 -11.66
N TYR A 169 22.53 6.89 -10.87
CA TYR A 169 21.99 7.98 -10.06
C TYR A 169 21.39 9.09 -10.94
N ASN A 170 22.10 9.52 -11.98
CA ASN A 170 21.61 10.57 -12.88
C ASN A 170 20.28 10.18 -13.53
N LYS A 171 20.10 8.91 -13.91
CA LYS A 171 18.81 8.41 -14.42
C LYS A 171 17.69 8.56 -13.40
N VAL A 172 17.95 8.34 -12.10
CA VAL A 172 16.93 8.56 -11.05
C VAL A 172 16.53 10.03 -11.01
N VAL A 173 17.52 10.94 -11.02
CA VAL A 173 17.29 12.39 -11.03
C VAL A 173 16.50 12.82 -12.27
N GLU A 174 16.84 12.29 -13.44
CA GLU A 174 16.09 12.54 -14.69
C GLU A 174 14.63 12.09 -14.57
N GLN A 175 14.36 10.88 -14.05
CA GLN A 175 12.98 10.42 -13.87
C GLN A 175 12.20 11.27 -12.86
N LEU A 176 12.83 11.70 -11.76
CA LEU A 176 12.20 12.63 -10.81
C LEU A 176 11.82 13.95 -11.49
N ALA A 177 12.71 14.51 -12.30
CA ALA A 177 12.43 15.74 -13.05
C ALA A 177 11.26 15.60 -14.04
N THR A 178 11.00 14.39 -14.57
CA THR A 178 9.81 14.15 -15.43
C THR A 178 8.49 14.05 -14.67
N ILE A 179 8.52 13.91 -13.35
CA ILE A 179 7.33 13.86 -12.50
C ILE A 179 6.94 15.26 -12.05
N ASP A 180 7.92 16.15 -11.84
CA ASP A 180 7.71 17.54 -11.44
C ASP A 180 7.08 18.45 -12.52
N GLN A 181 6.92 17.94 -13.75
CA GLN A 181 6.30 18.63 -14.90
C GLN A 181 4.86 18.15 -15.14
#